data_AF-A0AAU7L8Q5-F1
#
_entry.id   AF-A0AAU7L8Q5-F1
#
_cell.length_a   1.000
_cell.length_b   1.000
_cell.length_c   1.000
_cell.angle_alpha   90.00
_cell.angle_beta   90.00
_cell.angle_gamma   90.00
#
_symmetry.space_group_name_H-M   'P 1'
#
loop_
_entity.id
_entity.type
_entity.pdbx_description
1 polymer ?
#
loop_
_entity_poly.entity_id
_entity_poly.type
_entity_poly.pdbx_seq_one_letter_code
_entity_poly.pdbx_strand_id
1 'polypeptide(L)'
;MSTQTVTDTDTEAEVIAWLKENRNAQVEGIKEKNLIEERILDSMQFLDFIMFLGELVGRDVSTAITVDDLRTVDAIVGFVQAQR
;
A
#
# COMPACT_ATOMS: atom_id res chain seq x y z
N MET A 1 12.70 26.07 -3.48
CA MET A 1 13.04 24.68 -3.16
C MET A 1 11.93 24.10 -2.29
N SER A 2 11.62 22.81 -2.46
CA SER A 2 10.69 21.99 -1.66
C SER A 2 9.25 21.88 -2.19
N THR A 3 9.06 21.12 -3.27
CA THR A 3 7.75 20.59 -3.72
C THR A 3 7.64 19.06 -3.57
N GLN A 4 8.50 18.43 -2.75
CA GLN A 4 8.62 16.97 -2.63
C GLN A 4 8.05 16.45 -1.30
N THR A 5 6.95 17.01 -0.81
CA THR A 5 6.25 16.49 0.38
C THR A 5 4.76 16.22 0.13
N VAL A 6 4.22 16.65 -1.02
CA VAL A 6 2.81 16.48 -1.34
C VAL A 6 2.50 15.03 -1.72
N THR A 7 3.41 14.35 -2.43
CA THR A 7 3.20 12.98 -2.94
C THR A 7 3.21 11.87 -1.90
N ASP A 8 3.89 12.07 -0.77
CA ASP A 8 4.16 11.01 0.21
C ASP A 8 2.94 10.78 1.10
N THR A 9 2.36 11.89 1.57
CA THR A 9 1.15 11.86 2.40
C THR A 9 -0.06 11.38 1.58
N ASP A 10 -0.12 11.74 0.29
CA ASP A 10 -1.21 11.33 -0.60
C ASP A 10 -1.15 9.82 -0.87
N THR A 11 0.03 9.26 -1.17
CA THR A 11 0.16 7.81 -1.42
C THR A 11 -0.17 6.99 -0.17
N GLU A 12 0.28 7.46 0.99
CA GLU A 12 -0.05 6.82 2.27
C GLU A 12 -1.56 6.85 2.55
N ALA A 13 -2.20 8.00 2.35
CA ALA A 13 -3.63 8.16 2.56
C ALA A 13 -4.47 7.26 1.65
N GLU A 14 -4.09 7.13 0.38
CA GLU A 14 -4.70 6.25 -0.63
C GLU A 14 -4.60 4.77 -0.20
N VAL A 15 -3.41 4.31 0.22
CA VAL A 15 -3.19 2.94 0.70
C VAL A 15 -4.03 2.66 1.95
N ILE A 16 -4.06 3.59 2.92
CA ILE A 16 -4.86 3.43 4.13
C ILE A 16 -6.36 3.43 3.83
N ALA A 17 -6.82 4.28 2.91
CA ALA A 17 -8.21 4.33 2.49
C ALA A 17 -8.63 2.99 1.85
N TRP A 18 -7.84 2.49 0.91
CA TRP A 18 -8.08 1.20 0.26
C TRP A 18 -8.16 0.05 1.28
N LEU A 19 -7.24 0.01 2.25
CA LEU A 19 -7.22 -1.02 3.31
C LEU A 19 -8.45 -0.92 4.22
N LYS A 20 -8.92 0.28 4.53
CA LYS A 20 -10.14 0.49 5.35
C LYS A 20 -11.39 0.01 4.63
N GLU A 21 -11.52 0.32 3.35
CA GLU A 21 -12.69 -0.04 2.52
C GLU A 21 -12.79 -1.56 2.34
N ASN A 22 -11.67 -2.22 2.01
CA ASN A 22 -11.69 -3.65 1.68
C ASN A 22 -11.81 -4.56 2.91
N ARG A 23 -11.45 -4.09 4.10
CA ARG A 23 -11.44 -4.93 5.30
C ARG A 23 -12.58 -4.62 6.27
N ASN A 24 -13.43 -3.64 5.96
CA ASN A 24 -14.52 -3.17 6.83
C ASN A 24 -14.02 -2.79 8.24
N ALA A 25 -12.72 -2.50 8.34
CA ALA A 25 -12.02 -2.64 9.59
C ALA A 25 -11.71 -1.25 10.14
N GLN A 26 -12.31 -0.96 11.28
CA GLN A 26 -11.95 0.13 12.18
C GLN A 26 -10.56 -0.14 12.79
N VAL A 27 -9.53 -0.34 11.97
CA VAL A 27 -8.17 -0.62 12.44
C VAL A 27 -7.52 0.71 12.76
N GLU A 28 -7.74 1.17 13.99
CA GLU A 28 -6.83 2.14 14.59
C GLU A 28 -5.41 1.56 14.59
N GLY A 29 -4.42 2.36 14.18
CA GLY A 29 -3.02 1.96 14.18
C GLY A 29 -2.57 1.04 13.03
N ILE A 30 -3.30 0.96 11.91
CA ILE A 30 -2.90 0.11 10.76
C ILE A 30 -1.50 0.40 10.21
N LYS A 31 -0.98 1.62 10.41
CA LYS A 31 0.38 2.01 10.01
C LYS A 31 1.46 1.15 10.66
N GLU A 32 1.27 0.81 11.93
CA GLU A 32 2.25 0.05 12.73
C GLU A 32 2.06 -1.47 12.61
N LYS A 33 1.01 -1.90 11.91
CA LYS A 33 0.64 -3.31 11.80
C LYS A 33 1.34 -4.00 10.66
N ASN A 34 1.65 -5.28 10.88
CA ASN A 34 2.10 -6.18 9.84
C ASN A 34 0.87 -6.69 9.04
N LEU A 35 0.68 -6.15 7.84
CA LEU A 35 -0.49 -6.42 7.00
C LEU A 35 -0.58 -7.89 6.56
N ILE A 36 0.58 -8.56 6.44
CA ILE A 36 0.68 -9.97 6.03
C ILE A 36 0.36 -10.89 7.22
N GLU A 37 0.94 -10.63 8.40
CA GLU A 37 0.71 -11.45 9.59
C GLU A 37 -0.72 -11.36 10.10
N GLU A 38 -1.31 -10.16 10.04
CA GLU A 38 -2.72 -9.92 10.40
C GLU A 38 -3.70 -10.45 9.33
N ARG A 39 -3.18 -11.12 8.29
CA ARG A 39 -3.90 -11.65 7.12
C ARG A 39 -4.89 -10.64 6.55
N ILE A 40 -4.50 -9.36 6.54
CA ILE A 40 -5.41 -8.25 6.24
C ILE A 40 -6.02 -8.41 4.84
N LEU A 41 -5.25 -9.00 3.94
CA LEU A 41 -5.66 -9.32 2.57
C LEU A 41 -5.92 -10.82 2.44
N ASP A 42 -7.14 -11.19 2.06
CA ASP A 42 -7.42 -12.52 1.51
C ASP A 42 -6.85 -12.64 0.08
N SER A 43 -6.68 -13.86 -0.43
CA SER A 43 -6.01 -14.14 -1.71
C SER A 43 -6.57 -13.34 -2.91
N MET A 44 -7.88 -13.06 -2.92
CA MET A 44 -8.50 -12.23 -3.96
C MET A 44 -8.18 -10.74 -3.77
N GLN A 45 -8.31 -10.25 -2.53
CA GLN A 45 -8.00 -8.86 -2.19
C GLN A 45 -6.52 -8.53 -2.41
N PHE A 46 -5.64 -9.53 -2.26
CA PHE A 46 -4.23 -9.37 -2.53
C PHE A 46 -3.98 -9.00 -4.01
N LEU A 47 -4.62 -9.70 -4.95
CA LEU A 47 -4.47 -9.39 -6.38
C LEU A 47 -5.02 -8.00 -6.72
N ASP A 48 -6.18 -7.65 -6.17
CA ASP A 48 -6.78 -6.31 -6.33
C ASP A 48 -5.87 -5.23 -5.75
N PHE A 49 -5.19 -5.51 -4.63
CA PHE A 49 -4.23 -4.60 -4.02
C PHE A 49 -2.98 -4.40 -4.91
N ILE A 50 -2.44 -5.47 -5.49
CA ILE A 50 -1.31 -5.36 -6.43
C ILE A 50 -1.70 -4.51 -7.65
N MET A 51 -2.93 -4.70 -8.17
CA MET A 51 -3.43 -3.90 -9.28
C MET A 51 -3.56 -2.41 -8.90
N PHE A 52 -4.12 -2.12 -7.73
CA PHE A 52 -4.21 -0.76 -7.19
C PHE A 52 -2.85 -0.08 -7.05
N LEU A 53 -1.84 -0.78 -6.53
CA LEU A 53 -0.47 -0.27 -6.46
C LEU A 53 0.10 0.00 -7.86
N GLY A 54 -0.22 -0.86 -8.83
CA GLY A 54 0.16 -0.65 -10.22
C GLY A 54 -0.47 0.59 -10.84
N GLU A 55 -1.74 0.88 -10.52
CA GLU A 55 -2.42 2.11 -10.94
C GLU A 55 -1.78 3.37 -10.31
N LEU A 56 -1.42 3.31 -9.02
CA LEU A 56 -0.74 4.41 -8.33
C LEU A 56 0.65 4.74 -8.90
N VAL A 57 1.35 3.72 -9.40
CA VAL A 57 2.67 3.85 -10.05
C VAL A 57 2.52 4.13 -11.55
N GLY A 58 1.40 3.75 -12.17
CA GLY A 58 1.15 3.87 -13.61
C GLY A 58 1.75 2.74 -14.46
N ARG A 59 2.13 1.61 -13.84
CA ARG A 59 2.63 0.40 -14.52
C ARG A 59 2.37 -0.85 -13.71
N ASP A 60 2.46 -2.02 -14.33
CA ASP A 60 2.36 -3.29 -13.62
C ASP A 60 3.55 -3.46 -12.66
N VAL A 61 3.23 -3.66 -11.38
CA VAL A 61 4.19 -3.86 -10.28
C VAL A 61 4.23 -5.30 -9.77
N SER A 62 3.39 -6.19 -10.31
CA SER A 62 3.22 -7.57 -9.83
C SER A 62 4.51 -8.40 -9.82
N THR A 63 5.44 -8.08 -10.71
CA THR A 63 6.75 -8.75 -10.82
C THR A 63 7.86 -8.09 -10.01
N ALA A 64 7.67 -6.82 -9.62
CA ALA A 64 8.65 -6.04 -8.89
C ALA A 64 8.40 -6.03 -7.38
N ILE A 65 7.13 -6.18 -6.98
CA ILE A 65 6.71 -6.12 -5.59
C ILE A 65 7.00 -7.43 -4.86
N THR A 66 7.50 -7.32 -3.63
CA THR A 66 7.79 -8.45 -2.77
C THR A 66 6.88 -8.49 -1.55
N VAL A 67 6.88 -9.62 -0.85
CA VAL A 67 6.12 -9.77 0.41
C VAL A 67 6.63 -8.80 1.48
N ASP A 68 7.92 -8.45 1.46
CA ASP A 68 8.50 -7.50 2.41
C ASP A 68 8.04 -6.07 2.15
N ASP A 69 7.86 -5.69 0.88
CA ASP A 69 7.30 -4.39 0.50
C ASP A 69 5.84 -4.24 0.93
N LEU A 70 5.13 -5.34 1.13
CA LEU A 70 3.73 -5.40 1.53
C LEU A 70 3.54 -5.58 3.04
N ARG A 71 4.64 -5.68 3.79
CA ARG A 71 4.60 -5.99 5.22
C ARG A 71 3.96 -4.87 6.05
N THR A 72 4.25 -3.62 5.70
CA THR A 72 3.80 -2.43 6.45
C THR A 72 3.39 -1.33 5.48
N VAL A 73 2.56 -0.39 5.93
CA VAL A 73 2.18 0.78 5.11
C VAL A 73 3.40 1.59 4.68
N ASP A 74 4.37 1.79 5.58
CA ASP A 74 5.61 2.50 5.25
C ASP A 74 6.42 1.81 4.15
N ALA A 75 6.50 0.48 4.18
CA ALA A 75 7.17 -0.29 3.14
C ALA A 75 6.48 -0.14 1.78
N ILE A 76 5.14 -0.13 1.77
CA ILE A 76 4.34 0.05 0.55
C ILE A 76 4.57 1.45 -0.03
N VAL A 77 4.54 2.48 0.81
CA VAL A 77 4.80 3.87 0.38
C VAL A 77 6.20 3.99 -0.19
N GLY A 78 7.20 3.42 0.50
CA GLY A 78 8.59 3.39 0.02
C GLY A 78 8.74 2.67 -1.32
N PHE A 79 8.04 1.55 -1.50
CA PHE A 79 8.00 0.83 -2.78
C PHE A 79 7.39 1.69 -3.89
N VAL A 80 6.21 2.27 -3.68
CA VAL A 80 5.54 3.11 -4.70
C VAL A 80 6.43 4.30 -5.10
N GLN A 81 7.09 4.94 -4.14
CA GLN A 81 8.05 6.01 -4.40
C GLN A 81 9.26 5.54 -5.21
N ALA A 82 9.82 4.37 -4.89
CA ALA A 82 10.96 3.81 -5.61
C ALA A 82 10.61 3.44 -7.07
N GLN A 83 9.32 3.29 -7.39
CA GLN A 83 8.85 2.94 -8.73
C GLN A 83 8.37 4.14 -9.56
N ARG A 84 8.24 5.34 -8.98
CA ARG A 84 7.91 6.59 -9.69
C ARG A 84 9.16 7.28 -10.24
#